data_AF-A0A2E6N6E1-F1
#
_entry.id   AF-A0A2E6N6E1-F1
#
_cell.length_a   1.000
_cell.length_b   1.000
_cell.length_c   1.000
_cell.angle_alpha   90.00
_cell.angle_beta   90.00
_cell.angle_gamma   90.00
#
_symmetry.space_group_name_H-M   'P 1'
#
loop_
_entity.id
_entity.type
_entity.pdbx_description
1 polymer ?
#
loop_
_entity_poly.entity_id
_entity_poly.type
_entity_poly.pdbx_seq_one_letter_code
_entity_poly.pdbx_strand_id
1 'polypeptide(L)'
;MDTNKLPITLCLYNQAADERIDNLFESYTQYFEKVEIIGVTELLEVGDTKTSKWNYLAYNAKTPWILFIEGNEILETSNLSYLHELNNDTWSSCIVSVQTNKGIESYYQNRLVPTGVEGIFQGRELPDTSNFILENNVKFLHQSIDIQSDIIPWEQIDISAERVSLNSPVNLFLYEARKYISEQKFVQAASSYRVALKKDRLLPYDHLAALNGLARCYVEQHKWMRALELMEYSIDLEPQQHLAYLIKYKVYQLGKNWDAAVEALNSYLQNYEIFSKSSHDIKIPYDETVLELSNLHLDLGMKDKAYEYYCDFLNTSLEEVRESHHLALKMAIGLEKKRNANKHFKFLYPDILNLNLNRIETKQFHDYMEMFLENNWHSTVEKIYTKLYEANPSNRMYRRKLIATLIKADKLELAREIMQKVA
;
A
#
# COMPACT_ATOMS: atom_id res chain seq x y z
N MET A 1 -4.10 40.77 14.51
CA MET A 1 -4.12 39.97 13.29
C MET A 1 -3.21 38.80 13.55
N ASP A 2 -3.75 37.58 13.64
CA ASP A 2 -2.95 36.39 13.95
C ASP A 2 -1.91 36.17 12.86
N THR A 3 -0.64 36.43 13.17
CA THR A 3 0.49 36.40 12.24
C THR A 3 0.93 34.99 11.82
N ASN A 4 0.15 33.95 12.15
CA ASN A 4 0.51 32.55 11.94
C ASN A 4 -0.37 31.81 10.91
N LYS A 5 -1.40 32.45 10.33
CA LYS A 5 -2.23 31.81 9.29
C LYS A 5 -1.52 31.87 7.94
N LEU A 6 -1.71 30.82 7.14
CA LEU A 6 -1.25 30.73 5.77
C LEU A 6 -2.03 31.73 4.90
N PRO A 7 -1.34 32.54 4.06
CA PRO A 7 -1.97 33.50 3.14
C PRO A 7 -2.58 32.79 1.92
N ILE A 8 -3.44 31.81 2.20
CA ILE A 8 -4.03 30.88 1.24
C ILE A 8 -5.54 30.86 1.50
N THR A 9 -6.31 30.87 0.42
CA THR A 9 -7.75 30.54 0.44
C THR A 9 -7.86 29.04 0.26
N LEU A 10 -8.34 28.33 1.26
CA LEU A 10 -8.70 26.93 1.14
C LEU A 10 -10.10 26.83 0.53
N CYS A 11 -10.19 26.32 -0.69
CA CYS A 11 -11.44 26.10 -1.41
C CYS A 11 -11.88 24.64 -1.26
N LEU A 12 -12.93 24.42 -0.47
CA LEU A 12 -13.63 23.14 -0.31
C LEU A 12 -14.69 23.02 -1.41
N TYR A 13 -14.29 22.48 -2.56
CA TYR A 13 -15.09 22.42 -3.78
C TYR A 13 -15.93 21.14 -3.83
N ASN A 14 -17.23 21.26 -4.06
CA ASN A 14 -18.17 20.13 -4.17
C ASN A 14 -18.18 19.20 -2.93
N GLN A 15 -17.93 19.74 -1.74
CA GLN A 15 -18.08 18.96 -0.51
C GLN A 15 -19.56 18.90 -0.10
N ALA A 16 -20.11 17.71 0.12
CA ALA A 16 -21.48 17.55 0.58
C ALA A 16 -21.57 17.98 2.05
N ALA A 17 -22.37 19.00 2.39
CA ALA A 17 -22.51 19.44 3.78
C ALA A 17 -22.99 18.29 4.70
N ASP A 18 -22.10 17.86 5.60
CA ASP A 18 -22.22 16.75 6.55
C ASP A 18 -21.50 17.19 7.84
N GLU A 19 -21.94 16.73 9.01
CA GLU A 19 -21.31 17.01 10.32
C GLU A 19 -19.78 16.81 10.34
N ARG A 20 -19.25 15.88 9.53
CA ARG A 20 -17.81 15.65 9.34
C ARG A 20 -17.11 16.86 8.74
N ILE A 21 -17.73 17.54 7.79
CA ILE A 21 -17.16 18.71 7.11
C ILE A 21 -17.23 19.95 8.01
N ASP A 22 -18.25 20.08 8.85
CA ASP A 22 -18.32 21.16 9.84
C ASP A 22 -17.14 21.10 10.83
N ASN A 23 -16.83 19.89 11.33
CA ASN A 23 -15.66 19.67 12.19
C ASN A 23 -14.32 19.93 11.47
N LEU A 24 -14.21 19.55 10.20
CA LEU A 24 -13.01 19.84 9.39
C LEU A 24 -12.88 21.34 9.08
N PHE A 25 -13.98 22.02 8.82
CA PHE A 25 -14.01 23.46 8.54
C PHE A 25 -13.46 24.24 9.73
N GLU A 26 -13.96 23.98 10.94
CA GLU A 26 -13.44 24.61 12.16
C GLU A 26 -11.93 24.39 12.33
N SER A 27 -11.46 23.16 12.09
CA SER A 27 -10.02 22.83 12.12
C SER A 27 -9.23 23.65 11.10
N TYR A 28 -9.67 23.67 9.83
CA TYR A 28 -8.94 24.38 8.76
C TYR A 28 -8.89 25.89 8.96
N THR A 29 -9.92 26.50 9.55
CA THR A 29 -9.90 27.95 9.82
C THR A 29 -8.77 28.37 10.78
N GLN A 30 -8.16 27.45 11.51
CA GLN A 30 -6.99 27.72 12.35
C GLN A 30 -5.71 27.91 11.52
N TYR A 31 -5.61 27.27 10.36
CA TYR A 31 -4.41 27.26 9.52
C TYR A 31 -4.49 28.25 8.36
N PHE A 32 -5.66 28.47 7.78
CA PHE A 32 -5.83 29.25 6.56
C PHE A 32 -6.44 30.63 6.83
N GLU A 33 -5.95 31.66 6.14
CA GLU A 33 -6.50 33.02 6.23
C GLU A 33 -7.98 33.06 5.82
N LYS A 34 -8.35 32.24 4.82
CA LYS A 34 -9.73 32.11 4.35
C LYS A 34 -10.05 30.66 4.03
N VAL A 35 -11.24 30.21 4.42
CA VAL A 35 -11.80 28.91 4.03
C VAL A 35 -13.16 29.16 3.37
N GLU A 36 -13.37 28.63 2.17
CA GLU A 36 -14.61 28.78 1.40
C GLU A 36 -15.15 27.40 1.03
N ILE A 37 -16.45 27.19 1.26
CA ILE A 37 -17.19 26.01 0.80
C ILE A 37 -17.97 26.44 -0.44
N ILE A 38 -17.77 25.74 -1.55
CA ILE A 38 -18.41 26.08 -2.82
C ILE A 38 -19.11 24.84 -3.39
N GLY A 39 -20.44 24.91 -3.49
CA GLY A 39 -21.26 23.89 -4.13
C GLY A 39 -21.20 23.93 -5.66
N VAL A 40 -21.53 22.81 -6.30
CA VAL A 40 -21.52 22.66 -7.79
C VAL A 40 -22.47 23.62 -8.48
N THR A 41 -23.58 23.95 -7.83
CA THR A 41 -24.65 24.81 -8.35
C THR A 41 -24.35 26.30 -8.21
N GLU A 42 -23.39 26.69 -7.38
CA GLU A 42 -23.09 28.10 -7.09
C GLU A 42 -22.34 28.80 -8.23
N LEU A 43 -21.73 28.04 -9.14
CA LEU A 43 -20.93 28.55 -10.25
C LEU A 43 -21.47 28.13 -11.62
N LEU A 44 -22.78 27.90 -11.76
CA LEU A 44 -23.39 27.52 -13.03
C LEU A 44 -23.19 28.59 -14.13
N GLU A 45 -23.21 29.87 -13.76
CA GLU A 45 -23.06 30.98 -14.71
C GLU A 45 -21.61 31.18 -15.20
N VAL A 46 -20.63 30.60 -14.51
CA VAL A 46 -19.19 30.73 -14.82
C VAL A 46 -18.78 29.79 -15.96
N GLY A 47 -19.49 28.67 -16.12
CA GLY A 47 -19.25 27.70 -17.17
C GLY A 47 -19.54 26.27 -16.72
N ASP A 48 -19.67 25.38 -17.71
CA ASP A 48 -20.11 24.00 -17.46
C ASP A 48 -18.98 23.05 -17.04
N THR A 49 -17.72 23.48 -17.12
CA THR A 49 -16.57 22.62 -16.82
C THR A 49 -15.95 22.94 -15.47
N LYS A 50 -15.42 21.92 -14.78
CA LYS A 50 -14.68 22.11 -13.52
C LYS A 50 -13.50 23.07 -13.67
N THR A 51 -12.76 22.98 -14.78
CA THR A 51 -11.59 23.83 -15.06
C THR A 51 -11.99 25.30 -15.19
N SER A 52 -13.09 25.61 -15.88
CA SER A 52 -13.60 26.99 -15.96
C SER A 52 -13.92 27.56 -14.58
N LYS A 53 -14.54 26.75 -13.72
CA LYS A 53 -14.87 27.13 -12.34
C LYS A 53 -13.63 27.35 -11.49
N TRP A 54 -12.65 26.45 -11.55
CA TRP A 54 -11.38 26.58 -10.82
C TRP A 54 -10.58 27.81 -11.28
N ASN A 55 -10.52 28.08 -12.59
CA ASN A 55 -9.89 29.30 -13.12
C ASN A 55 -10.59 30.57 -12.61
N TYR A 56 -11.92 30.59 -12.59
CA TYR A 56 -12.66 31.74 -12.05
C TYR A 56 -12.37 31.95 -10.56
N LEU A 57 -12.35 30.88 -9.76
CA LEU A 57 -12.05 30.96 -8.34
C LEU A 57 -10.61 31.42 -8.08
N ALA A 58 -9.64 30.88 -8.81
CA ALA A 58 -8.25 31.30 -8.71
C ALA A 58 -8.06 32.77 -9.10
N TYR A 59 -8.76 33.24 -10.12
CA TYR A 59 -8.69 34.64 -10.53
C TYR A 59 -9.30 35.61 -9.50
N ASN A 60 -10.39 35.23 -8.83
CA ASN A 60 -11.15 36.11 -7.94
C ASN A 60 -10.83 35.96 -6.44
N ALA A 61 -9.99 35.01 -6.06
CA ALA A 61 -9.59 34.81 -4.68
C ALA A 61 -8.82 36.04 -4.13
N LYS A 62 -9.07 36.36 -2.86
CA LYS A 62 -8.55 37.60 -2.22
C LYS A 62 -7.18 37.43 -1.56
N THR A 63 -6.80 36.19 -1.25
CA THR A 63 -5.46 35.88 -0.73
C THR A 63 -4.49 35.66 -1.90
N PRO A 64 -3.16 35.72 -1.69
CA PRO A 64 -2.17 35.52 -2.77
C PRO A 64 -2.20 34.13 -3.42
N TRP A 65 -2.72 33.12 -2.70
CA TRP A 65 -2.76 31.72 -3.13
C TRP A 65 -4.14 31.12 -2.89
N ILE A 66 -4.51 30.15 -3.71
CA ILE A 66 -5.70 29.30 -3.50
C ILE A 66 -5.30 27.83 -3.55
N LEU A 67 -5.85 27.03 -2.64
CA LEU A 67 -5.70 25.57 -2.59
C LEU A 67 -7.08 24.92 -2.79
N PHE A 68 -7.20 24.02 -3.77
CA PHE A 68 -8.43 23.27 -4.02
C PHE A 68 -8.42 21.89 -3.37
N ILE A 69 -9.46 21.60 -2.58
CA ILE A 69 -9.81 20.27 -2.05
C ILE A 69 -11.20 19.92 -2.58
N GLU A 70 -11.40 18.68 -3.03
CA GLU A 70 -12.59 18.26 -3.76
C GLU A 70 -13.40 17.19 -3.03
N GLY A 71 -14.73 17.28 -3.08
CA GLY A 71 -15.60 16.19 -2.69
C GLY A 71 -15.45 15.81 -1.22
N ASN A 72 -15.06 14.58 -0.97
CA ASN A 72 -14.84 14.01 0.36
C ASN A 72 -13.36 13.87 0.73
N GLU A 73 -12.48 14.54 -0.01
CA GLU A 73 -11.06 14.57 0.30
C GLU A 73 -10.75 15.26 1.63
N ILE A 74 -9.66 14.82 2.26
CA ILE A 74 -9.19 15.31 3.56
C ILE A 74 -7.77 15.82 3.40
N LEU A 75 -7.54 17.06 3.82
CA LEU A 75 -6.24 17.67 3.84
C LEU A 75 -5.53 17.34 5.15
N GLU A 76 -4.31 16.80 5.05
CA GLU A 76 -3.45 16.59 6.22
C GLU A 76 -2.79 17.92 6.63
N THR A 77 -3.02 18.35 7.87
CA THR A 77 -2.58 19.67 8.35
C THR A 77 -1.34 19.64 9.23
N SER A 78 -0.83 18.46 9.59
CA SER A 78 0.30 18.31 10.52
C SER A 78 1.59 18.98 10.04
N ASN A 79 1.79 19.18 8.74
CA ASN A 79 3.02 19.75 8.19
C ASN A 79 2.78 20.78 7.08
N LEU A 80 2.13 21.90 7.38
CA LEU A 80 1.86 22.97 6.40
C LEU A 80 2.72 24.23 6.57
N SER A 81 3.55 24.31 7.61
CA SER A 81 4.32 25.53 7.95
C SER A 81 5.26 25.99 6.83
N TYR A 82 5.80 25.05 6.04
CA TYR A 82 6.70 25.34 4.91
C TYR A 82 6.01 26.13 3.79
N LEU A 83 4.67 26.17 3.74
CA LEU A 83 3.93 26.92 2.73
C LEU A 83 4.07 28.45 2.86
N HIS A 84 4.66 28.96 3.94
CA HIS A 84 5.07 30.36 4.01
C HIS A 84 6.23 30.70 3.06
N GLU A 85 6.94 29.71 2.52
CA GLU A 85 8.07 29.89 1.58
C GLU A 85 7.62 30.07 0.12
N LEU A 86 6.33 29.90 -0.16
CA LEU A 86 5.77 29.98 -1.51
C LEU A 86 5.99 31.36 -2.15
N ASN A 87 6.28 31.34 -3.45
CA ASN A 87 6.37 32.53 -4.28
C ASN A 87 6.04 32.18 -5.74
N ASN A 88 6.00 33.18 -6.62
CA ASN A 88 5.59 32.97 -8.01
C ASN A 88 6.45 31.93 -8.76
N ASP A 89 7.71 31.77 -8.38
CA ASP A 89 8.66 30.86 -9.04
C ASP A 89 8.80 29.52 -8.30
N THR A 90 8.22 29.38 -7.11
CA THR A 90 8.41 28.20 -6.24
C THR A 90 7.09 27.75 -5.62
N TRP A 91 6.56 26.63 -6.08
CA TRP A 91 5.25 26.10 -5.71
C TRP A 91 5.35 24.81 -4.90
N SER A 92 4.26 24.43 -4.24
CA SER A 92 4.10 23.09 -3.66
C SER A 92 3.14 22.26 -4.50
N SER A 93 3.51 21.00 -4.73
CA SER A 93 2.64 20.00 -5.35
C SER A 93 1.74 19.35 -4.30
N CYS A 94 0.57 18.84 -4.72
CA CYS A 94 -0.27 18.01 -3.87
C CYS A 94 -0.12 16.53 -4.24
N ILE A 95 -0.14 15.64 -3.25
CA ILE A 95 -0.33 14.20 -3.46
C ILE A 95 -1.68 13.80 -2.94
N VAL A 96 -2.48 13.26 -3.84
CA VAL A 96 -3.72 12.57 -3.50
C VAL A 96 -3.40 11.10 -3.28
N SER A 97 -3.52 10.64 -2.05
CA SER A 97 -3.33 9.24 -1.66
C SER A 97 -4.68 8.54 -1.56
N VAL A 98 -4.82 7.42 -2.26
CA VAL A 98 -6.06 6.64 -2.34
C VAL A 98 -5.80 5.24 -1.81
N GLN A 99 -6.56 4.84 -0.79
CA GLN A 99 -6.52 3.45 -0.32
C GLN A 99 -7.27 2.56 -1.31
N THR A 100 -6.58 1.58 -1.87
CA THR A 100 -7.13 0.59 -2.79
C THR A 100 -7.00 -0.82 -2.21
N ASN A 101 -7.56 -1.80 -2.91
CA ASN A 101 -7.36 -3.21 -2.58
C ASN A 101 -5.93 -3.73 -2.82
N LYS A 102 -5.05 -2.92 -3.42
CA LYS A 102 -3.64 -3.26 -3.69
C LYS A 102 -2.66 -2.47 -2.80
N GLY A 103 -3.17 -1.73 -1.83
CA GLY A 103 -2.40 -0.76 -1.06
C GLY A 103 -2.74 0.68 -1.42
N ILE A 104 -1.80 1.58 -1.19
CA ILE A 104 -1.99 3.02 -1.38
C ILE A 104 -1.49 3.42 -2.77
N GLU A 105 -2.36 4.01 -3.58
CA GLU A 105 -1.98 4.66 -4.83
C GLU A 105 -1.84 6.17 -4.64
N SER A 106 -0.76 6.75 -5.13
CA SER A 106 -0.46 8.17 -4.97
C SER A 106 -0.49 8.91 -6.31
N TYR A 107 -1.16 10.06 -6.34
CA TYR A 107 -1.37 10.87 -7.54
C TYR A 107 -0.89 12.30 -7.31
N TYR A 108 0.07 12.74 -8.11
CA TYR A 108 0.51 14.12 -8.08
C TYR A 108 -0.46 15.03 -8.83
N GLN A 109 -0.84 16.13 -8.19
CA GLN A 109 -1.69 17.16 -8.78
C GLN A 109 -1.27 18.54 -8.29
N ASN A 110 -1.36 19.53 -9.17
CA ASN A 110 -1.11 20.93 -8.79
C ASN A 110 -2.44 21.59 -8.48
N ARG A 111 -2.76 21.73 -7.20
CA ARG A 111 -4.01 22.32 -6.73
C ARG A 111 -3.82 23.59 -5.90
N LEU A 112 -2.58 23.88 -5.54
CA LEU A 112 -2.18 25.15 -4.94
C LEU A 112 -1.62 26.04 -6.05
N VAL A 113 -2.27 27.16 -6.32
CA VAL A 113 -1.91 28.08 -7.41
C VAL A 113 -1.96 29.54 -6.96
N PRO A 114 -1.17 30.44 -7.58
CA PRO A 114 -1.26 31.86 -7.33
C PRO A 114 -2.60 32.41 -7.83
N THR A 115 -3.12 33.41 -7.14
CA THR A 115 -4.39 34.06 -7.49
C THR A 115 -4.19 35.21 -8.48
N GLY A 116 -5.27 35.63 -9.13
CA GLY A 116 -5.24 36.73 -10.10
C GLY A 116 -4.62 36.37 -11.46
N VAL A 117 -4.30 35.09 -11.69
CA VAL A 117 -3.83 34.58 -12.98
C VAL A 117 -5.02 34.06 -13.79
N GLU A 118 -5.24 34.63 -14.97
CA GLU A 118 -6.30 34.18 -15.87
C GLU A 118 -5.90 32.88 -16.58
N GLY A 119 -6.78 31.88 -16.55
CA GLY A 119 -6.62 30.65 -17.33
C GLY A 119 -5.43 29.76 -16.93
N ILE A 120 -5.06 29.75 -15.64
CA ILE A 120 -3.91 28.98 -15.13
C ILE A 120 -4.07 27.46 -15.30
N PHE A 121 -5.30 26.95 -15.25
CA PHE A 121 -5.64 25.55 -15.51
C PHE A 121 -6.13 25.34 -16.94
N GLN A 122 -5.73 24.22 -17.53
CA GLN A 122 -6.23 23.69 -18.79
C GLN A 122 -7.09 22.44 -18.57
N GLY A 123 -7.69 21.90 -19.64
CA GLY A 123 -8.64 20.79 -19.57
C GLY A 123 -10.10 21.21 -19.40
N ARG A 124 -10.97 20.21 -19.22
CA ARG A 124 -12.40 20.42 -18.94
C ARG A 124 -12.71 20.02 -17.50
N GLU A 125 -12.70 18.71 -17.23
CA GLU A 125 -12.88 18.10 -15.91
C GLU A 125 -11.56 17.74 -15.22
N LEU A 126 -10.44 17.91 -15.94
CA LEU A 126 -9.10 17.71 -15.43
C LEU A 126 -8.30 19.01 -15.42
N PRO A 127 -8.39 19.82 -14.35
CA PRO A 127 -7.58 21.01 -14.20
C PRO A 127 -6.09 20.65 -14.21
N ASP A 128 -5.35 21.14 -15.21
CA ASP A 128 -3.91 20.89 -15.39
C ASP A 128 -3.13 22.19 -15.54
N THR A 129 -2.10 22.38 -14.72
CA THR A 129 -1.24 23.58 -14.75
C THR A 129 0.10 23.32 -15.42
N SER A 130 0.32 22.14 -15.99
CA SER A 130 1.63 21.73 -16.54
C SER A 130 2.21 22.75 -17.52
N ASN A 131 1.38 23.27 -18.44
CA ASN A 131 1.80 24.29 -19.38
C ASN A 131 2.23 25.60 -18.71
N PHE A 132 1.44 26.07 -17.73
CA PHE A 132 1.78 27.29 -16.98
C PHE A 132 3.12 27.14 -16.25
N ILE A 133 3.31 26.01 -15.56
CA ILE A 133 4.51 25.73 -14.77
C ILE A 133 5.76 25.72 -15.65
N LEU A 134 5.68 25.07 -16.81
CA LEU A 134 6.80 24.99 -17.74
C LEU A 134 7.09 26.32 -18.43
N GLU A 135 6.07 27.05 -18.87
CA GLU A 135 6.23 28.34 -19.54
C GLU A 135 6.82 29.41 -18.61
N ASN A 136 6.56 29.30 -17.31
CA ASN A 136 7.07 30.20 -16.28
C ASN A 136 8.28 29.65 -15.51
N ASN A 137 8.80 28.47 -15.86
CA ASN A 137 9.92 27.80 -15.18
C ASN A 137 9.73 27.66 -13.66
N VAL A 138 8.49 27.39 -13.23
CA VAL A 138 8.13 27.20 -11.82
C VAL A 138 8.84 25.96 -11.29
N LYS A 139 9.47 26.10 -10.13
CA LYS A 139 10.12 25.02 -9.39
C LYS A 139 9.20 24.49 -8.31
N PHE A 140 9.33 23.21 -7.99
CA PHE A 140 8.62 22.62 -6.85
C PHE A 140 9.50 22.61 -5.60
N LEU A 141 8.85 22.88 -4.47
CA LEU A 141 9.39 22.58 -3.15
C LEU A 141 9.59 21.07 -2.99
N HIS A 142 10.44 20.68 -2.05
CA HIS A 142 10.69 19.27 -1.78
C HIS A 142 9.50 18.61 -1.07
N GLN A 143 8.84 19.36 -0.18
CA GLN A 143 7.64 18.97 0.54
C GLN A 143 6.41 19.15 -0.34
N SER A 144 5.38 18.41 0.02
CA SER A 144 4.11 18.37 -0.69
C SER A 144 2.93 18.49 0.26
N ILE A 145 1.77 18.79 -0.31
CA ILE A 145 0.51 18.86 0.41
C ILE A 145 -0.16 17.49 0.30
N ASP A 146 -0.35 16.83 1.44
CA ASP A 146 -0.92 15.49 1.47
C ASP A 146 -2.45 15.56 1.58
N ILE A 147 -3.11 14.88 0.65
CA ILE A 147 -4.57 14.81 0.53
C ILE A 147 -4.96 13.35 0.55
N GLN A 148 -5.88 12.96 1.42
CA GLN A 148 -6.48 11.63 1.42
C GLN A 148 -7.77 11.65 0.62
N SER A 149 -7.98 10.62 -0.20
CA SER A 149 -9.20 10.42 -0.97
C SER A 149 -9.59 8.94 -1.00
N ASP A 150 -10.87 8.68 -1.19
CA ASP A 150 -11.43 7.36 -1.49
C ASP A 150 -11.80 7.21 -2.98
N ILE A 151 -11.61 8.27 -3.79
CA ILE A 151 -11.90 8.30 -5.21
C ILE A 151 -10.60 8.31 -6.00
N ILE A 152 -10.50 7.42 -6.98
CA ILE A 152 -9.38 7.42 -7.93
C ILE A 152 -9.56 8.58 -8.93
N PRO A 153 -8.64 9.56 -9.00
CA PRO A 153 -8.89 10.82 -9.70
C PRO A 153 -9.23 10.69 -11.20
N TRP A 154 -8.79 9.60 -11.85
CA TRP A 154 -8.93 9.43 -13.29
C TRP A 154 -10.11 8.55 -13.71
N GLU A 155 -10.76 7.84 -12.80
CA GLU A 155 -11.82 6.88 -13.16
C GLU A 155 -13.09 7.56 -13.68
N GLN A 156 -13.37 8.77 -13.22
CA GLN A 156 -14.58 9.53 -13.56
C GLN A 156 -14.38 10.48 -14.75
N ILE A 157 -13.17 10.54 -15.31
CA ILE A 157 -12.85 11.47 -16.41
C ILE A 157 -13.34 10.91 -17.76
N ASP A 158 -14.14 11.70 -18.48
CA ASP A 158 -14.42 11.42 -19.89
C ASP A 158 -13.24 11.82 -20.78
N ILE A 159 -12.37 10.84 -21.03
CA ILE A 159 -11.18 10.97 -21.87
C ILE A 159 -11.51 11.46 -23.28
N SER A 160 -12.68 11.09 -23.83
CA SER A 160 -13.07 11.50 -25.18
C SER A 160 -13.40 12.98 -25.22
N ALA A 161 -14.12 13.47 -24.21
CA ALA A 161 -14.43 14.89 -24.07
C ALA A 161 -13.16 15.74 -23.85
N GLU A 162 -12.21 15.25 -23.04
CA GLU A 162 -10.93 15.93 -22.78
C GLU A 162 -10.03 16.03 -24.02
N ARG A 163 -10.06 15.02 -24.89
CA ARG A 163 -9.24 15.00 -26.11
C ARG A 163 -9.67 16.05 -27.13
N VAL A 164 -10.97 16.35 -27.20
CA VAL A 164 -11.53 17.30 -28.17
C VAL A 164 -11.33 18.75 -27.71
N SER A 165 -10.91 18.96 -26.46
CA SER A 165 -10.57 20.29 -25.94
C SER A 165 -9.39 20.90 -26.70
N LEU A 166 -9.49 22.19 -27.04
CA LEU A 166 -8.40 22.96 -27.67
C LEU A 166 -7.13 22.98 -26.81
N ASN A 167 -7.29 22.88 -25.48
CA ASN A 167 -6.23 22.86 -24.49
C ASN A 167 -6.27 21.53 -23.72
N SER A 168 -5.99 20.43 -24.42
CA SER A 168 -6.00 19.09 -23.84
C SER A 168 -4.83 18.92 -22.85
N PRO A 169 -5.09 18.48 -21.60
CA PRO A 169 -4.06 18.32 -20.58
C PRO A 169 -2.95 17.35 -20.98
N VAL A 170 -1.70 17.64 -20.61
CA VAL A 170 -0.56 16.78 -21.00
C VAL A 170 -0.62 15.44 -20.26
N ASN A 171 -1.08 15.45 -19.02
CA ASN A 171 -1.29 14.26 -18.18
C ASN A 171 -2.49 13.39 -18.64
N LEU A 172 -3.33 13.84 -19.57
CA LEU A 172 -4.45 13.05 -20.11
C LEU A 172 -4.00 11.70 -20.65
N PHE A 173 -2.81 11.63 -21.27
CA PHE A 173 -2.26 10.39 -21.81
C PHE A 173 -1.92 9.37 -20.72
N LEU A 174 -1.59 9.81 -19.50
CA LEU A 174 -1.36 8.93 -18.36
C LEU A 174 -2.67 8.27 -17.92
N TYR A 175 -3.75 9.06 -17.86
CA TYR A 175 -5.08 8.56 -17.50
C TYR A 175 -5.68 7.65 -18.57
N GLU A 176 -5.48 7.98 -19.84
CA GLU A 176 -5.84 7.07 -20.95
C GLU A 176 -5.10 5.74 -20.83
N ALA A 177 -3.80 5.77 -20.55
CA ALA A 177 -3.03 4.56 -20.36
C ALA A 177 -3.51 3.74 -19.16
N ARG A 178 -3.88 4.38 -18.04
CA ARG A 178 -4.46 3.71 -16.86
C ARG A 178 -5.80 3.06 -17.18
N LYS A 179 -6.67 3.72 -17.94
CA LYS A 179 -7.93 3.15 -18.43
C LYS A 179 -7.68 1.93 -19.32
N TYR A 180 -6.71 2.00 -20.23
CA TYR A 180 -6.34 0.83 -21.02
C TYR A 180 -5.76 -0.30 -20.18
N ILE A 181 -5.01 -0.01 -19.11
CA ILE A 181 -4.52 -1.04 -18.17
C ILE A 181 -5.68 -1.74 -17.45
N SER A 182 -6.69 -1.00 -16.96
CA SER A 182 -7.85 -1.60 -16.30
C SER A 182 -8.66 -2.49 -17.25
N GLU A 183 -8.67 -2.15 -18.54
CA GLU A 183 -9.23 -2.95 -19.63
C GLU A 183 -8.30 -4.06 -20.16
N GLN A 184 -7.12 -4.26 -19.57
CA GLN A 184 -6.07 -5.22 -20.00
C GLN A 184 -5.55 -5.00 -21.44
N LYS A 185 -5.72 -3.79 -21.98
CA LYS A 185 -5.26 -3.37 -23.32
C LYS A 185 -3.83 -2.82 -23.28
N PHE A 186 -2.87 -3.69 -22.93
CA PHE A 186 -1.49 -3.26 -22.64
C PHE A 186 -0.73 -2.66 -23.83
N VAL A 187 -1.09 -3.01 -25.06
CA VAL A 187 -0.46 -2.43 -26.27
C VAL A 187 -0.89 -0.98 -26.46
N GLN A 188 -2.19 -0.70 -26.28
CA GLN A 188 -2.76 0.63 -26.33
C GLN A 188 -2.23 1.50 -25.18
N ALA A 189 -2.21 0.95 -23.95
CA ALA A 189 -1.62 1.63 -22.79
C ALA A 189 -0.15 2.02 -23.04
N ALA A 190 0.67 1.08 -23.53
CA ALA A 190 2.06 1.37 -23.89
C ALA A 190 2.16 2.44 -24.99
N SER A 191 1.21 2.50 -25.93
CA SER A 191 1.16 3.56 -26.93
C SER A 191 0.91 4.93 -26.28
N SER A 192 -0.09 5.05 -25.41
CA SER A 192 -0.40 6.29 -24.71
C SER A 192 0.76 6.78 -23.84
N TYR A 193 1.43 5.90 -23.08
CA TYR A 193 2.63 6.29 -22.33
C TYR A 193 3.78 6.76 -23.23
N ARG A 194 4.02 6.13 -24.37
CA ARG A 194 5.03 6.62 -25.34
C ARG A 194 4.66 7.98 -25.93
N VAL A 195 3.38 8.26 -26.12
CA VAL A 195 2.93 9.58 -26.56
C VAL A 195 3.21 10.60 -25.45
N ALA A 196 2.90 10.30 -24.19
CA ALA A 196 3.21 11.16 -23.05
C ALA A 196 4.72 11.47 -22.97
N LEU A 197 5.58 10.44 -23.03
CA LEU A 197 7.04 10.58 -22.95
C LEU A 197 7.66 11.36 -24.12
N LYS A 198 6.97 11.47 -25.26
CA LYS A 198 7.40 12.28 -26.41
C LYS A 198 6.97 13.74 -26.31
N LYS A 199 6.14 14.10 -25.33
CA LYS A 199 5.74 15.49 -25.12
C LYS A 199 6.85 16.19 -24.34
N ASP A 200 7.37 17.28 -24.90
CA ASP A 200 8.34 18.16 -24.23
C ASP A 200 7.75 18.91 -23.02
N ARG A 201 6.46 18.66 -22.70
CA ARG A 201 5.68 19.40 -21.71
C ARG A 201 5.18 18.56 -20.53
N LEU A 202 5.82 17.43 -20.27
CA LEU A 202 5.47 16.56 -19.14
C LEU A 202 6.25 16.98 -17.90
N LEU A 203 5.56 17.15 -16.77
CA LEU A 203 6.22 17.49 -15.50
C LEU A 203 7.06 16.31 -14.98
N PRO A 204 8.07 16.54 -14.13
CA PRO A 204 9.00 15.48 -13.70
C PRO A 204 8.32 14.26 -13.07
N TYR A 205 7.35 14.48 -12.18
CA TYR A 205 6.62 13.39 -11.52
C TYR A 205 5.73 12.59 -12.49
N ASP A 206 5.22 13.24 -13.54
CA ASP A 206 4.42 12.61 -14.58
C ASP A 206 5.29 11.85 -15.59
N HIS A 207 6.53 12.34 -15.81
CA HIS A 207 7.54 11.63 -16.58
C HIS A 207 7.89 10.29 -15.95
N LEU A 208 8.16 10.28 -14.64
CA LEU A 208 8.37 9.07 -13.85
C LEU A 208 7.18 8.11 -13.95
N ALA A 209 5.96 8.63 -13.77
CA ALA A 209 4.73 7.86 -13.92
C ALA A 209 4.62 7.19 -15.29
N ALA A 210 4.98 7.90 -16.36
CA ALA A 210 4.94 7.38 -17.72
C ALA A 210 5.99 6.30 -17.98
N LEU A 211 7.22 6.45 -17.44
CA LEU A 211 8.26 5.42 -17.49
C LEU A 211 7.81 4.15 -16.77
N ASN A 212 7.32 4.29 -15.53
CA ASN A 212 6.83 3.20 -14.70
C ASN A 212 5.63 2.48 -15.35
N GLY A 213 4.67 3.26 -15.85
CA GLY A 213 3.51 2.73 -16.56
C GLY A 213 3.88 1.98 -17.85
N LEU A 214 4.82 2.51 -18.64
CA LEU A 214 5.30 1.85 -19.85
C LEU A 214 6.04 0.54 -19.53
N ALA A 215 6.90 0.53 -18.51
CA ALA A 215 7.60 -0.67 -18.08
C ALA A 215 6.61 -1.74 -17.60
N ARG A 216 5.60 -1.37 -16.82
CA ARG A 216 4.50 -2.28 -16.43
C ARG A 216 3.83 -2.90 -17.66
N CYS A 217 3.52 -2.10 -18.69
CA CYS A 217 2.96 -2.63 -19.93
C CYS A 217 3.92 -3.59 -20.65
N TYR A 218 5.24 -3.38 -20.55
CA TYR A 218 6.24 -4.30 -21.08
C TYR A 218 6.33 -5.61 -20.31
N VAL A 219 6.17 -5.59 -18.98
CA VAL A 219 6.08 -6.83 -18.18
C VAL A 219 4.93 -7.71 -18.67
N GLU A 220 3.74 -7.13 -18.82
CA GLU A 220 2.54 -7.86 -19.29
C GLU A 220 2.65 -8.32 -20.75
N GLN A 221 3.53 -7.70 -21.54
CA GLN A 221 3.85 -8.11 -22.91
C GLN A 221 5.06 -9.06 -22.98
N HIS A 222 5.56 -9.56 -21.84
CA HIS A 222 6.76 -10.40 -21.75
C HIS A 222 8.04 -9.77 -22.32
N LYS A 223 8.11 -8.43 -22.39
CA LYS A 223 9.27 -7.65 -22.83
C LYS A 223 10.14 -7.28 -21.62
N TRP A 224 10.56 -8.29 -20.86
CA TRP A 224 11.17 -8.13 -19.54
C TRP A 224 12.46 -7.31 -19.53
N MET A 225 13.38 -7.54 -20.48
CA MET A 225 14.63 -6.75 -20.56
C MET A 225 14.35 -5.26 -20.76
N ARG A 226 13.40 -4.90 -21.63
CA ARG A 226 13.02 -3.50 -21.85
C ARG A 226 12.32 -2.89 -20.64
N ALA A 227 11.57 -3.69 -19.88
CA ALA A 227 10.98 -3.24 -18.62
C ALA A 227 12.08 -2.92 -17.60
N LEU A 228 13.07 -3.80 -17.43
CA LEU A 228 14.20 -3.58 -16.54
C LEU A 228 15.02 -2.35 -16.92
N GLU A 229 15.37 -2.18 -18.21
CA GLU A 229 16.08 -0.99 -18.71
C GLU A 229 15.35 0.32 -18.36
N LEU A 230 14.02 0.36 -18.51
CA LEU A 230 13.22 1.51 -18.11
C LEU A 230 13.22 1.72 -16.60
N MET A 231 13.25 0.66 -15.80
CA MET A 231 13.24 0.78 -14.34
C MET A 231 14.58 1.23 -13.79
N GLU A 232 15.70 0.76 -14.35
CA GLU A 232 17.02 1.32 -13.99
C GLU A 232 17.05 2.82 -14.29
N TYR A 233 16.62 3.23 -15.49
CA TYR A 233 16.56 4.65 -15.83
C TYR A 233 15.62 5.46 -14.92
N SER A 234 14.45 4.92 -14.58
CA SER A 234 13.51 5.58 -13.66
C SER A 234 14.10 5.73 -12.25
N ILE A 235 14.76 4.68 -11.74
CA ILE A 235 15.42 4.67 -10.42
C ILE A 235 16.59 5.66 -10.38
N ASP A 236 17.37 5.76 -11.44
CA ASP A 236 18.46 6.75 -11.55
C ASP A 236 17.94 8.20 -11.43
N LEU A 237 16.72 8.46 -11.91
CA LEU A 237 16.07 9.77 -11.80
C LEU A 237 15.48 10.04 -10.41
N GLU A 238 14.84 9.04 -9.80
CA GLU A 238 14.27 9.15 -8.45
C GLU A 238 14.36 7.79 -7.73
N PRO A 239 15.38 7.59 -6.88
CA PRO A 239 15.63 6.31 -6.22
C PRO A 239 14.59 5.93 -5.17
N GLN A 240 13.75 6.87 -4.74
CA GLN A 240 12.80 6.72 -3.64
C GLN A 240 11.43 6.19 -4.11
N GLN A 241 11.27 5.94 -5.42
CA GLN A 241 10.03 5.42 -5.98
C GLN A 241 9.72 4.00 -5.55
N HIS A 242 8.45 3.69 -5.32
CA HIS A 242 8.02 2.35 -4.92
C HIS A 242 7.80 1.43 -6.13
N LEU A 243 7.03 1.90 -7.11
CA LEU A 243 6.55 1.11 -8.24
C LEU A 243 7.69 0.59 -9.12
N ALA A 244 8.79 1.32 -9.24
CA ALA A 244 9.93 0.89 -10.05
C ALA A 244 10.56 -0.40 -9.49
N TYR A 245 10.75 -0.48 -8.17
CA TYR A 245 11.25 -1.70 -7.52
C TYR A 245 10.22 -2.83 -7.57
N LEU A 246 8.93 -2.54 -7.41
CA LEU A 246 7.88 -3.56 -7.55
C LEU A 246 7.82 -4.14 -8.97
N ILE A 247 8.07 -3.34 -10.00
CA ILE A 247 8.18 -3.83 -11.38
C ILE A 247 9.42 -4.70 -11.55
N LYS A 248 10.60 -4.29 -11.06
CA LYS A 248 11.82 -5.12 -11.07
C LYS A 248 11.57 -6.45 -10.35
N TYR A 249 10.99 -6.40 -9.16
CA TYR A 249 10.58 -7.56 -8.37
C TYR A 249 9.72 -8.51 -9.21
N LYS A 250 8.62 -8.03 -9.80
CA LYS A 250 7.71 -8.84 -10.62
C LYS A 250 8.43 -9.47 -11.81
N VAL A 251 9.31 -8.73 -12.50
CA VAL A 251 10.09 -9.26 -13.62
C VAL A 251 10.99 -10.41 -13.16
N TYR A 252 11.75 -10.22 -12.08
CA TYR A 252 12.64 -11.25 -11.56
C TYR A 252 11.90 -12.46 -11.02
N GLN A 253 10.76 -12.26 -10.36
CA GLN A 253 9.88 -13.34 -9.91
C GLN A 253 9.36 -14.16 -11.09
N LEU A 254 8.84 -13.52 -12.14
CA LEU A 254 8.38 -14.21 -13.36
C LEU A 254 9.52 -14.95 -14.08
N GLY A 255 10.72 -14.39 -14.05
CA GLY A 255 11.95 -15.00 -14.57
C GLY A 255 12.55 -16.08 -13.66
N LYS A 256 11.97 -16.33 -12.48
CA LYS A 256 12.52 -17.22 -11.43
C LYS A 256 13.95 -16.88 -11.00
N ASN A 257 14.33 -15.61 -11.11
CA ASN A 257 15.58 -15.10 -10.59
C ASN A 257 15.35 -14.62 -9.14
N TRP A 258 15.31 -15.58 -8.22
CA TRP A 258 14.88 -15.35 -6.85
C TRP A 258 15.80 -14.40 -6.08
N ASP A 259 17.12 -14.50 -6.28
CA ASP A 259 18.08 -13.59 -5.64
C ASP A 259 17.82 -12.13 -6.05
N ALA A 260 17.68 -11.86 -7.35
CA ALA A 260 17.38 -10.52 -7.84
C ALA A 260 15.98 -10.02 -7.43
N ALA A 261 15.01 -10.93 -7.29
CA ALA A 261 13.67 -10.59 -6.78
C ALA A 261 13.75 -10.16 -5.31
N VAL A 262 14.53 -10.87 -4.48
CA VAL A 262 14.78 -10.51 -3.07
C VAL A 262 15.50 -9.17 -2.97
N GLU A 263 16.52 -8.92 -3.79
CA GLU A 263 17.21 -7.63 -3.83
C GLU A 263 16.26 -6.49 -4.17
N ALA A 264 15.45 -6.63 -5.24
CA ALA A 264 14.48 -5.61 -5.63
C ALA A 264 13.46 -5.31 -4.54
N LEU A 265 12.91 -6.34 -3.89
CA LEU A 265 11.92 -6.17 -2.83
C LEU A 265 12.51 -5.61 -1.53
N ASN A 266 13.77 -5.91 -1.22
CA ASN A 266 14.50 -5.24 -0.14
C ASN A 266 14.78 -3.76 -0.45
N SER A 267 15.13 -3.42 -1.69
CA SER A 267 15.28 -2.02 -2.11
C SER A 267 13.96 -1.24 -2.04
N TYR A 268 12.84 -1.88 -2.38
CA TYR A 268 11.50 -1.34 -2.11
C TYR A 268 11.33 -1.07 -0.60
N LEU A 269 11.65 -2.05 0.24
CA LEU A 269 11.47 -1.94 1.70
C LEU A 269 12.35 -0.85 2.34
N GLN A 270 13.56 -0.63 1.82
CA GLN A 270 14.44 0.46 2.27
C GLN A 270 13.83 1.85 2.04
N ASN A 271 12.97 1.98 1.02
CA ASN A 271 12.27 3.23 0.69
C ASN A 271 10.84 3.28 1.22
N TYR A 272 10.39 2.29 2.01
CA TYR A 272 8.98 2.07 2.33
C TYR A 272 8.28 3.25 3.04
N GLU A 273 9.01 3.99 3.87
CA GLU A 273 8.51 5.20 4.55
C GLU A 273 8.99 6.49 3.90
N ILE A 274 9.75 6.39 2.80
CA ILE A 274 10.26 7.55 2.07
C ILE A 274 9.23 7.94 1.03
N PHE A 275 8.98 9.24 0.97
CA PHE A 275 8.06 9.81 0.04
C PHE A 275 8.62 9.77 -1.40
N SER A 276 7.80 9.33 -2.35
CA SER A 276 8.17 9.18 -3.76
C SER A 276 7.73 10.36 -4.59
N LYS A 277 8.62 10.84 -5.49
CA LYS A 277 8.28 11.89 -6.45
C LYS A 277 7.65 11.42 -7.76
N SER A 278 7.21 10.16 -7.84
CA SER A 278 6.46 9.68 -9.00
C SER A 278 4.97 9.90 -8.80
N SER A 279 4.30 10.44 -9.81
CA SER A 279 2.85 10.28 -9.91
C SER A 279 2.51 8.82 -10.20
N HIS A 280 1.27 8.41 -9.91
CA HIS A 280 0.79 7.04 -10.09
C HIS A 280 1.63 5.97 -9.38
N ASP A 281 2.29 6.33 -8.29
CA ASP A 281 3.10 5.39 -7.52
C ASP A 281 2.20 4.47 -6.69
N ILE A 282 2.73 3.30 -6.31
CA ILE A 282 1.99 2.28 -5.57
C ILE A 282 2.84 1.79 -4.40
N LYS A 283 2.33 1.99 -3.19
CA LYS A 283 2.85 1.40 -1.95
C LYS A 283 1.95 0.23 -1.54
N ILE A 284 2.44 -0.99 -1.70
CA ILE A 284 1.77 -2.20 -1.21
C ILE A 284 1.93 -2.31 0.32
N PRO A 285 1.01 -2.97 1.03
CA PRO A 285 1.10 -3.15 2.47
C PRO A 285 2.41 -3.82 2.94
N TYR A 286 2.85 -3.48 4.16
CA TYR A 286 4.09 -3.99 4.73
C TYR A 286 4.02 -5.51 4.95
N ASP A 287 2.91 -5.98 5.50
CA ASP A 287 2.63 -7.39 5.75
C ASP A 287 2.64 -8.21 4.45
N GLU A 288 2.02 -7.71 3.38
CA GLU A 288 2.14 -8.31 2.05
C GLU A 288 3.60 -8.36 1.57
N THR A 289 4.35 -7.27 1.77
CA THR A 289 5.77 -7.19 1.38
C THR A 289 6.63 -8.26 2.08
N VAL A 290 6.49 -8.39 3.41
CA VAL A 290 7.26 -9.40 4.17
C VAL A 290 6.78 -10.82 3.88
N LEU A 291 5.50 -11.02 3.55
CA LEU A 291 5.01 -12.33 3.10
C LEU A 291 5.64 -12.74 1.76
N GLU A 292 5.74 -11.81 0.80
CA GLU A 292 6.42 -12.06 -0.47
C GLU A 292 7.92 -12.33 -0.25
N LEU A 293 8.60 -11.58 0.62
CA LEU A 293 9.99 -11.88 1.01
C LEU A 293 10.14 -13.27 1.62
N SER A 294 9.21 -13.69 2.48
CA SER A 294 9.18 -15.05 3.03
C SER A 294 9.11 -16.10 1.92
N ASN A 295 8.19 -15.94 0.97
CA ASN A 295 8.00 -16.87 -0.15
C ASN A 295 9.26 -16.97 -1.02
N LEU A 296 9.88 -15.85 -1.36
CA LEU A 296 11.13 -15.85 -2.14
C LEU A 296 12.27 -16.59 -1.42
N HIS A 297 12.39 -16.42 -0.10
CA HIS A 297 13.40 -17.14 0.67
C HIS A 297 13.12 -18.65 0.76
N LEU A 298 11.84 -19.07 0.70
CA LEU A 298 11.50 -20.49 0.56
C LEU A 298 11.95 -21.03 -0.80
N ASP A 299 11.73 -20.29 -1.88
CA ASP A 299 12.17 -20.66 -3.23
C ASP A 299 13.70 -20.76 -3.35
N LEU A 300 14.43 -19.93 -2.58
CA LEU A 300 15.89 -20.02 -2.42
C LEU A 300 16.36 -21.14 -1.49
N GLY A 301 15.44 -21.84 -0.81
CA GLY A 301 15.77 -22.84 0.21
C GLY A 301 16.31 -22.27 1.52
N MET A 302 16.28 -20.93 1.70
CA MET A 302 16.70 -20.22 2.90
C MET A 302 15.61 -20.24 3.98
N LYS A 303 15.29 -21.43 4.47
CA LYS A 303 14.13 -21.68 5.36
C LYS A 303 14.15 -20.84 6.64
N ASP A 304 15.31 -20.57 7.23
CA ASP A 304 15.42 -19.75 8.45
C ASP A 304 14.96 -18.31 8.22
N LYS A 305 15.46 -17.67 7.16
CA LYS A 305 15.07 -16.30 6.78
C LYS A 305 13.60 -16.23 6.36
N ALA A 306 13.14 -17.22 5.59
CA ALA A 306 11.73 -17.30 5.24
C ALA A 306 10.83 -17.31 6.49
N TYR A 307 11.21 -18.10 7.50
CA TYR A 307 10.47 -18.16 8.74
C TYR A 307 10.51 -16.84 9.54
N GLU A 308 11.61 -16.10 9.51
CA GLU A 308 11.72 -14.78 10.15
C GLU A 308 10.73 -13.79 9.52
N TYR A 309 10.76 -13.64 8.19
CA TYR A 309 9.81 -12.77 7.48
C TYR A 309 8.35 -13.22 7.65
N TYR A 310 8.10 -14.53 7.70
CA TYR A 310 6.76 -15.05 7.95
C TYR A 310 6.26 -14.74 9.38
N CYS A 311 7.15 -14.73 10.36
CA CYS A 311 6.80 -14.28 11.70
C CYS A 311 6.51 -12.77 11.73
N ASP A 312 7.25 -11.96 10.98
CA ASP A 312 6.99 -10.53 10.86
C ASP A 312 5.61 -10.28 10.24
N PHE A 313 5.26 -11.00 9.17
CA PHE A 313 3.92 -11.00 8.59
C PHE A 313 2.84 -11.27 9.64
N LEU A 314 2.99 -12.31 10.46
CA LEU A 314 2.02 -12.64 11.51
C LEU A 314 1.91 -11.57 12.59
N ASN A 315 2.98 -10.82 12.85
CA ASN A 315 2.97 -9.76 13.88
C ASN A 315 2.39 -8.44 13.36
N THR A 316 2.37 -8.23 12.04
CA THR A 316 1.89 -6.99 11.41
C THR A 316 0.53 -7.11 10.74
N SER A 317 0.12 -8.32 10.34
CA SER A 317 -1.20 -8.57 9.74
C SER A 317 -2.31 -8.22 10.73
N LEU A 318 -3.29 -7.44 10.28
CA LEU A 318 -4.51 -7.15 11.04
C LEU A 318 -5.47 -8.35 11.10
N GLU A 319 -5.32 -9.28 10.15
CA GLU A 319 -6.09 -10.52 10.10
C GLU A 319 -5.25 -11.65 10.71
N GLU A 320 -5.48 -11.94 12.00
CA GLU A 320 -4.93 -13.13 12.64
C GLU A 320 -5.67 -14.38 12.15
N VAL A 321 -5.16 -14.99 11.07
CA VAL A 321 -5.74 -16.19 10.49
C VAL A 321 -5.13 -17.44 11.14
N ARG A 322 -5.99 -18.31 11.67
CA ARG A 322 -5.59 -19.57 12.35
C ARG A 322 -4.77 -20.48 11.43
N GLU A 323 -5.10 -20.54 10.14
CA GLU A 323 -4.31 -21.25 9.13
C GLU A 323 -2.86 -20.76 9.06
N SER A 324 -2.64 -19.45 9.18
CA SER A 324 -1.30 -18.87 9.11
C SER A 324 -0.42 -19.33 10.27
N HIS A 325 -0.99 -19.49 11.48
CA HIS A 325 -0.29 -20.06 12.62
C HIS A 325 -0.02 -21.57 12.48
N HIS A 326 -0.86 -22.31 11.77
CA HIS A 326 -0.58 -23.72 11.45
C HIS A 326 0.65 -23.85 10.54
N LEU A 327 0.79 -22.99 9.53
CA LEU A 327 1.98 -22.96 8.69
C LEU A 327 3.24 -22.57 9.49
N ALA A 328 3.14 -21.51 10.30
CA ALA A 328 4.23 -21.05 11.17
C ALA A 328 4.72 -22.15 12.12
N LEU A 329 3.78 -22.89 12.72
CA LEU A 329 4.09 -24.03 13.59
C LEU A 329 4.87 -25.09 12.83
N LYS A 330 4.42 -25.49 11.64
CA LYS A 330 5.13 -26.50 10.82
C LYS A 330 6.54 -26.04 10.44
N MET A 331 6.70 -24.79 10.03
CA MET A 331 8.01 -24.19 9.72
C MET A 331 8.92 -24.22 10.94
N ALA A 332 8.43 -23.76 12.10
CA ALA A 332 9.20 -23.76 13.35
C ALA A 332 9.61 -25.16 13.80
N ILE A 333 8.74 -26.17 13.61
CA ILE A 333 9.08 -27.56 13.89
C ILE A 333 10.18 -28.06 12.96
N GLY A 334 10.02 -27.86 11.66
CA GLY A 334 11.01 -28.30 10.66
C GLY A 334 12.37 -27.60 10.76
N LEU A 335 12.41 -26.41 11.36
CA LEU A 335 13.63 -25.66 11.68
C LEU A 335 14.17 -25.94 13.09
N GLU A 336 13.58 -26.90 13.81
CA GLU A 336 13.93 -27.24 15.19
C GLU A 336 13.85 -26.06 16.19
N LYS A 337 13.07 -25.01 15.87
CA LYS A 337 12.85 -23.82 16.71
C LYS A 337 11.81 -24.08 17.80
N LYS A 338 12.15 -24.96 18.75
CA LYS A 338 11.25 -25.46 19.83
C LYS A 338 10.47 -24.36 20.56
N ARG A 339 11.11 -23.25 20.92
CA ARG A 339 10.44 -22.15 21.64
C ARG A 339 9.32 -21.53 20.80
N ASN A 340 9.58 -21.28 19.53
CA ASN A 340 8.61 -20.66 18.63
C ASN A 340 7.51 -21.65 18.24
N ALA A 341 7.85 -22.92 17.99
CA ALA A 341 6.87 -23.96 17.79
C ALA A 341 5.88 -24.04 18.97
N ASN A 342 6.37 -23.98 20.22
CA ASN A 342 5.50 -23.92 21.38
C ASN A 342 4.63 -22.65 21.44
N LYS A 343 5.14 -21.49 21.00
CA LYS A 343 4.37 -20.23 20.91
C LYS A 343 3.18 -20.39 19.97
N HIS A 344 3.41 -20.84 18.73
CA HIS A 344 2.33 -21.03 17.75
C HIS A 344 1.37 -22.15 18.17
N PHE A 345 1.89 -23.24 18.74
CA PHE A 345 1.03 -24.31 19.26
C PHE A 345 0.09 -23.82 20.37
N LYS A 346 0.59 -23.01 21.32
CA LYS A 346 -0.23 -22.42 22.37
C LYS A 346 -1.26 -21.43 21.82
N PHE A 347 -0.93 -20.69 20.77
CA PHE A 347 -1.90 -19.83 20.07
C PHE A 347 -3.04 -20.66 19.46
N LEU A 348 -2.72 -21.76 18.77
CA LEU A 348 -3.70 -22.62 18.11
C LEU A 348 -4.58 -23.42 19.09
N TYR A 349 -4.02 -23.76 20.25
CA TYR A 349 -4.66 -24.58 21.29
C TYR A 349 -4.50 -23.90 22.66
N PRO A 350 -5.18 -22.76 22.90
CA PRO A 350 -4.97 -21.95 24.10
C PRO A 350 -5.49 -22.63 25.37
N ASP A 351 -6.61 -23.37 25.27
CA ASP A 351 -7.13 -24.26 26.32
C ASP A 351 -6.97 -25.72 25.90
N ILE A 352 -5.85 -26.31 26.31
CA ILE A 352 -5.56 -27.71 26.01
C ILE A 352 -6.40 -28.68 26.84
N LEU A 353 -7.06 -28.22 27.91
CA LEU A 353 -7.86 -29.11 28.77
C LEU A 353 -9.24 -29.37 28.16
N ASN A 354 -9.77 -28.39 27.41
CA ASN A 354 -11.07 -28.46 26.75
C ASN A 354 -10.95 -28.35 25.23
N LEU A 355 -10.26 -29.30 24.60
CA LEU A 355 -10.15 -29.38 23.15
C LEU A 355 -11.49 -29.80 22.51
N ASN A 356 -12.25 -28.83 22.00
CA ASN A 356 -13.43 -29.07 21.16
C ASN A 356 -13.03 -29.08 19.68
N LEU A 357 -12.36 -30.15 19.24
CA LEU A 357 -11.82 -30.28 17.89
C LEU A 357 -12.69 -31.21 17.04
N ASN A 358 -12.94 -30.82 15.78
CA ASN A 358 -13.53 -31.71 14.79
C ASN A 358 -12.53 -32.82 14.37
N ARG A 359 -12.96 -33.75 13.52
CA ARG A 359 -12.13 -34.88 13.08
C ARG A 359 -10.85 -34.45 12.36
N ILE A 360 -10.91 -33.41 11.55
CA ILE A 360 -9.77 -32.88 10.78
C ILE A 360 -8.77 -32.24 11.74
N GLU A 361 -9.26 -31.38 12.63
CA GLU A 361 -8.44 -30.67 13.61
C GLU A 361 -7.80 -31.62 14.63
N THR A 362 -8.52 -32.68 15.03
CA THR A 362 -7.99 -33.73 15.92
C THR A 362 -6.83 -34.47 15.26
N LYS A 363 -6.96 -34.81 13.97
CA LYS A 363 -5.87 -35.42 13.21
C LYS A 363 -4.67 -34.47 13.16
N GLN A 364 -4.89 -33.21 12.78
CA GLN A 364 -3.84 -32.20 12.67
C GLN A 364 -3.12 -31.96 14.00
N PHE A 365 -3.85 -31.91 15.12
CA PHE A 365 -3.26 -31.82 16.47
C PHE A 365 -2.30 -32.99 16.74
N HIS A 366 -2.70 -34.21 16.39
CA HIS A 366 -1.86 -35.39 16.57
C HIS A 366 -0.68 -35.45 15.62
N ASP A 367 -0.83 -34.96 14.39
CA ASP A 367 0.28 -34.82 13.44
C ASP A 367 1.35 -33.89 14.04
N TYR A 368 0.98 -32.77 14.69
CA TYR A 368 1.95 -31.92 15.41
C TYR A 368 2.64 -32.63 16.57
N MET A 369 1.92 -33.45 17.34
CA MET A 369 2.53 -34.24 18.42
C MET A 369 3.54 -35.23 17.88
N GLU A 370 3.26 -35.85 16.73
CA GLU A 370 4.20 -36.75 16.06
C GLU A 370 5.45 -36.01 15.58
N MET A 371 5.29 -34.87 14.91
CA MET A 371 6.42 -34.02 14.48
C MET A 371 7.27 -33.53 15.68
N PHE A 372 6.65 -33.22 16.82
CA PHE A 372 7.40 -32.89 18.05
C PHE A 372 8.21 -34.09 18.56
N LEU A 373 7.66 -35.31 18.49
CA LEU A 373 8.38 -36.52 18.89
C LEU A 373 9.54 -36.84 17.95
N GLU A 374 9.37 -36.63 16.64
CA GLU A 374 10.43 -36.79 15.63
C GLU A 374 11.63 -35.87 15.89
N ASN A 375 11.39 -34.66 16.42
CA ASN A 375 12.42 -33.71 16.84
C ASN A 375 12.94 -33.95 18.27
N ASN A 376 12.67 -35.12 18.87
CA ASN A 376 13.06 -35.47 20.24
C ASN A 376 12.51 -34.51 21.33
N TRP A 377 11.39 -33.82 21.09
CA TRP A 377 10.76 -32.92 22.06
C TRP A 377 9.80 -33.65 23.00
N HIS A 378 10.20 -34.82 23.48
CA HIS A 378 9.36 -35.72 24.28
C HIS A 378 8.78 -35.03 25.52
N SER A 379 9.57 -34.20 26.21
CA SER A 379 9.10 -33.47 27.39
C SER A 379 7.96 -32.49 27.13
N THR A 380 7.85 -31.94 25.92
CA THR A 380 6.72 -31.09 25.53
C THR A 380 5.47 -31.94 25.34
N VAL A 381 5.59 -33.02 24.56
CA VAL A 381 4.48 -33.91 24.22
C VAL A 381 3.94 -34.64 25.45
N GLU A 382 4.83 -35.07 26.35
CA GLU A 382 4.50 -35.66 27.64
C GLU A 382 3.65 -34.69 28.47
N LYS A 383 4.11 -33.43 28.66
CA LYS A 383 3.35 -32.42 29.42
C LYS A 383 1.95 -32.20 28.85
N ILE A 384 1.81 -32.20 27.53
CA ILE A 384 0.53 -32.02 26.84
C ILE A 384 -0.40 -33.21 27.11
N TYR A 385 0.08 -34.43 26.85
CA TYR A 385 -0.75 -35.63 27.03
C TYR A 385 -1.05 -35.94 28.50
N THR A 386 -0.15 -35.60 29.43
CA THR A 386 -0.43 -35.69 30.87
C THR A 386 -1.61 -34.80 31.24
N LYS A 387 -1.59 -33.53 30.85
CA LYS A 387 -2.70 -32.59 31.10
C LYS A 387 -4.02 -33.07 30.49
N LEU A 388 -3.97 -33.56 29.24
CA LEU A 388 -5.15 -34.10 28.55
C LEU A 388 -5.72 -35.34 29.25
N TYR A 389 -4.85 -36.24 29.71
CA TYR A 389 -5.26 -37.45 30.42
C TYR A 389 -5.80 -37.15 31.82
N GLU A 390 -5.18 -36.24 32.57
CA GLU A 390 -5.66 -35.81 33.89
C GLU A 390 -7.03 -35.14 33.81
N ALA A 391 -7.25 -34.29 32.81
CA ALA A 391 -8.55 -33.65 32.59
C ALA A 391 -9.62 -34.63 32.07
N ASN A 392 -9.23 -35.65 31.31
CA ASN A 392 -10.15 -36.61 30.69
C ASN A 392 -9.68 -38.08 30.88
N PRO A 393 -9.70 -38.63 32.11
CA PRO A 393 -9.11 -39.95 32.39
C PRO A 393 -9.77 -41.12 31.66
N SER A 394 -11.04 -40.96 31.30
CA SER A 394 -11.81 -41.96 30.54
C SER A 394 -11.45 -42.02 29.06
N ASN A 395 -10.75 -41.02 28.51
CA ASN A 395 -10.35 -40.98 27.11
C ASN A 395 -9.18 -41.93 26.83
N ARG A 396 -9.50 -43.11 26.29
CA ARG A 396 -8.53 -44.17 25.97
C ARG A 396 -7.43 -43.72 24.99
N MET A 397 -7.70 -42.75 24.12
CA MET A 397 -6.73 -42.28 23.13
C MET A 397 -5.61 -41.47 23.79
N TYR A 398 -5.96 -40.52 24.66
CA TYR A 398 -4.97 -39.72 25.40
C TYR A 398 -4.09 -40.60 26.28
N ARG A 399 -4.69 -41.59 26.96
CA ARG A 399 -3.94 -42.59 27.73
C ARG A 399 -2.92 -43.35 26.86
N ARG A 400 -3.35 -43.88 25.71
CA ARG A 400 -2.47 -44.61 24.78
C ARG A 400 -1.33 -43.73 24.25
N LYS A 401 -1.63 -42.50 23.86
CA LYS A 401 -0.62 -41.55 23.35
C LYS A 401 0.36 -41.10 24.44
N LEU A 402 -0.09 -40.93 25.68
CA LEU A 402 0.77 -40.66 26.83
C LEU A 402 1.75 -41.81 27.10
N ILE A 403 1.25 -43.05 27.16
CA ILE A 403 2.09 -44.25 27.34
C ILE A 403 3.13 -44.35 26.23
N ALA A 404 2.72 -44.21 24.96
CA ALA A 404 3.63 -44.24 23.82
C ALA A 404 4.70 -43.14 23.89
N THR A 405 4.33 -41.94 24.35
CA THR A 405 5.26 -40.82 24.56
C THR A 405 6.25 -41.12 25.67
N LEU A 406 5.81 -41.65 26.81
CA LEU A 406 6.67 -42.02 27.93
C LEU A 406 7.67 -43.11 27.56
N ILE A 407 7.24 -44.11 26.77
CA ILE A 407 8.14 -45.15 26.24
C ILE A 407 9.20 -44.52 25.33
N LYS A 408 8.80 -43.64 24.40
CA LYS A 408 9.75 -42.91 23.54
C LYS A 408 10.71 -41.99 24.33
N ALA A 409 10.28 -41.52 25.50
CA ALA A 409 11.09 -40.72 26.42
C ALA A 409 11.95 -41.55 27.39
N ASP A 410 12.00 -42.88 27.24
CA ASP A 410 12.68 -43.84 28.13
C ASP A 410 12.22 -43.80 29.60
N LYS A 411 10.94 -43.43 29.82
CA LYS A 411 10.29 -43.37 31.14
C LYS A 411 9.42 -44.60 31.38
N LEU A 412 10.03 -45.79 31.33
CA LEU A 412 9.32 -47.07 31.33
C LEU A 412 8.51 -47.34 32.60
N GLU A 413 8.99 -46.94 33.77
CA GLU A 413 8.27 -47.16 35.03
C GLU A 413 6.99 -46.31 35.10
N LEU A 414 7.05 -45.03 34.74
CA LEU A 414 5.87 -44.17 34.64
C LEU A 414 4.87 -44.69 33.59
N ALA A 415 5.36 -45.22 32.47
CA ALA A 415 4.51 -45.85 31.47
C ALA A 415 3.77 -47.08 32.04
N ARG A 416 4.47 -47.92 32.83
CA ARG A 416 3.87 -49.08 33.53
C ARG A 416 2.82 -48.67 34.54
N GLU A 417 3.09 -47.64 35.35
CA GLU A 417 2.13 -47.15 36.33
C GLU A 417 0.82 -46.70 35.67
N ILE A 418 0.89 -45.96 34.56
CA ILE A 418 -0.31 -45.52 33.82
C ILE A 418 -1.03 -46.71 33.16
N MET A 419 -0.30 -47.74 32.73
CA MET A 419 -0.91 -48.98 32.23
C MET A 419 -1.64 -49.76 33.33
N GLN A 420 -1.09 -49.77 34.56
CA GLN A 420 -1.60 -50.53 35.70
C GLN A 420 -2.76 -49.85 36.46
N LYS A 421 -2.94 -48.53 36.33
CA LYS A 421 -4.07 -47.77 36.93
C LYS A 421 -5.48 -48.19 36.43
N VAL A 422 -5.58 -49.29 35.68
CA VAL A 422 -6.83 -49.82 35.09
C VAL A 422 -6.94 -51.34 35.30
N ALA A 423 -6.28 -51.89 36.32
CA ALA A 423 -6.69 -53.17 36.90
C ALA A 423 -7.82 -52.94 37.91
#